data_AF-A0ABC9TQ84-F1
#
_entry.id   AF-A0ABC9TQ84-F1
#
_cell.length_a   1.000
_cell.length_b   1.000
_cell.length_c   1.000
_cell.angle_alpha   90.00
_cell.angle_beta   90.00
_cell.angle_gamma   90.00
#
_symmetry.space_group_name_H-M   'P 1'
#
loop_
_entity.id
_entity.type
_entity.pdbx_description
1 polymer ?
#
loop_
_entity_poly.entity_id
_entity_poly.type
_entity_poly.pdbx_seq_one_letter_code
_entity_poly.pdbx_strand_id
1 'polypeptide(L)'
;MSGGVDKNLLEEELKMSCTNVMLQCLDGESRCIYILGTMFKADSRIAGEILGMTPEAYRQKLSRIRRKVAEFCGLAGGRCSCKKRVNYAIATHRINPKRLEYQALSTDGMQARDYMQAMEQVDDCSVVFSELPMYGVTQTTKEMLSGFLNSELCTYIKNA
;
A
#
# COMPACT_ATOMS: atom_id res chain seq x y z
N MET A 1 -17.71 -23.54 -10.98
CA MET A 1 -18.39 -24.33 -9.93
C MET A 1 -17.92 -23.81 -8.58
N SER A 2 -18.69 -22.93 -7.92
CA SER A 2 -18.31 -22.35 -6.62
C SER A 2 -18.64 -23.25 -5.42
N GLY A 3 -19.23 -24.43 -5.65
CA GLY A 3 -19.60 -25.36 -4.58
C GLY A 3 -20.62 -24.81 -3.57
N GLY A 4 -21.34 -23.73 -3.91
CA GLY A 4 -22.27 -23.05 -3.01
C GLY A 4 -21.67 -21.94 -2.15
N VAL A 5 -20.35 -21.69 -2.23
CA VAL A 5 -19.68 -20.63 -1.47
C VAL A 5 -19.88 -19.26 -2.11
N ASP A 6 -20.04 -18.24 -1.26
CA ASP A 6 -20.17 -16.84 -1.69
C ASP A 6 -18.98 -16.43 -2.55
N LYS A 7 -19.29 -15.82 -3.71
CA LYS A 7 -18.28 -15.32 -4.63
C LYS A 7 -17.43 -14.22 -3.99
N ASN A 8 -17.98 -13.40 -3.11
CA ASN A 8 -17.22 -12.34 -2.44
C ASN A 8 -16.14 -12.94 -1.53
N LEU A 9 -16.45 -13.99 -0.79
CA LEU A 9 -15.48 -14.70 0.05
C LEU A 9 -14.36 -15.33 -0.79
N LEU A 10 -14.69 -15.90 -1.95
CA LEU A 10 -13.70 -16.46 -2.88
C LEU A 10 -12.83 -15.36 -3.53
N GLU A 11 -13.40 -14.17 -3.76
CA GLU A 11 -12.65 -13.01 -4.24
C GLU A 11 -11.65 -12.51 -3.19
N GLU A 12 -12.04 -12.45 -1.93
CA GLU A 12 -11.17 -12.10 -0.80
C GLU A 12 -10.07 -13.12 -0.58
N GLU A 13 -10.41 -14.42 -0.58
CA GLU A 13 -9.45 -15.52 -0.52
C GLU A 13 -8.39 -15.39 -1.64
N LEU A 14 -8.84 -15.09 -2.86
CA LEU A 14 -7.94 -14.88 -3.99
C LEU A 14 -7.08 -13.63 -3.83
N LYS A 15 -7.63 -12.52 -3.29
CA LYS A 15 -6.87 -11.31 -3.00
C LYS A 15 -5.74 -11.62 -2.02
N MET A 16 -6.05 -12.27 -0.90
CA MET A 16 -5.05 -12.64 0.12
C MET A 16 -3.96 -13.56 -0.45
N SER A 17 -4.36 -14.61 -1.17
CA SER A 17 -3.43 -15.52 -1.86
C SER A 17 -2.54 -14.79 -2.87
N CYS A 18 -3.09 -13.85 -3.64
CA CYS A 18 -2.31 -13.09 -4.62
C CYS A 18 -1.34 -12.10 -3.98
N THR A 19 -1.77 -11.39 -2.94
CA THR A 19 -0.93 -10.46 -2.20
C THR A 19 0.22 -11.19 -1.50
N ASN A 20 -0.06 -12.34 -0.86
CA ASN A 20 0.97 -13.14 -0.21
C ASN A 20 2.07 -13.58 -1.20
N VAL A 21 1.69 -14.17 -2.33
CA VAL A 21 2.64 -14.59 -3.38
C VAL A 21 3.41 -13.39 -3.95
N MET A 22 2.72 -12.27 -4.21
CA MET A 22 3.36 -11.07 -4.75
C MET A 22 4.44 -10.53 -3.81
N LEU A 23 4.20 -10.49 -2.50
CA LEU A 23 5.18 -10.07 -1.51
C LEU A 23 6.36 -11.04 -1.40
N GLN A 24 6.13 -12.33 -1.60
CA GLN A 24 7.19 -13.34 -1.64
C GLN A 24 8.08 -13.22 -2.89
N CYS A 25 7.55 -12.70 -4.01
CA CYS A 25 8.33 -12.43 -5.22
C CYS A 25 9.25 -11.20 -5.12
N LEU A 26 9.12 -10.39 -4.08
CA LEU A 26 10.07 -9.32 -3.77
C LEU A 26 11.25 -9.89 -2.97
N ASP A 27 12.47 -9.44 -3.27
CA ASP A 27 13.63 -9.69 -2.43
C ASP A 27 13.45 -9.04 -1.05
N GLY A 28 14.22 -9.48 -0.05
CA GLY A 28 14.06 -9.04 1.33
C GLY A 28 14.14 -7.53 1.50
N GLU A 29 15.07 -6.87 0.81
CA GLU A 29 15.22 -5.41 0.89
C GLU A 29 14.02 -4.71 0.24
N SER A 30 13.64 -5.10 -0.98
CA SER A 30 12.48 -4.56 -1.68
C SER A 30 11.18 -4.74 -0.90
N ARG A 31 11.03 -5.86 -0.19
CA ARG A 31 9.88 -6.13 0.66
C ARG A 31 9.81 -5.15 1.84
N CYS A 32 10.93 -4.94 2.54
CA CYS A 32 11.00 -3.96 3.62
C CYS A 32 10.69 -2.54 3.13
N ILE A 33 11.28 -2.13 2.00
CA ILE A 33 11.01 -0.83 1.37
C ILE A 33 9.52 -0.68 1.04
N TYR A 34 8.91 -1.71 0.44
CA TYR A 34 7.50 -1.68 0.07
C TYR A 34 6.57 -1.58 1.27
N ILE A 35 6.84 -2.35 2.33
CA ILE A 35 6.07 -2.34 3.58
C ILE A 35 6.17 -0.97 4.25
N LEU A 36 7.39 -0.45 4.44
CA LEU A 36 7.60 0.87 5.05
C LEU A 36 6.94 1.98 4.24
N GLY A 37 7.06 1.95 2.92
CA GLY A 37 6.54 3.01 2.06
C GLY A 37 5.06 2.93 1.72
N THR A 38 4.47 1.74 1.73
CA THR A 38 3.08 1.52 1.29
C THR A 38 2.14 1.22 2.45
N MET A 39 2.58 0.40 3.42
CA MET A 39 1.76 0.09 4.60
C MET A 39 1.93 1.15 5.69
N PHE A 40 3.17 1.52 6.01
CA PHE A 40 3.44 2.51 7.08
C PHE A 40 3.53 3.95 6.59
N LYS A 41 3.45 4.19 5.28
CA LYS A 41 3.57 5.52 4.65
C LYS A 41 4.79 6.32 5.18
N ALA A 42 5.88 5.61 5.51
CA ALA A 42 7.07 6.20 6.13
C ALA A 42 7.77 7.19 5.20
N ASP A 43 8.13 8.36 5.75
CA ASP A 43 8.88 9.38 5.02
C ASP A 43 10.26 8.86 4.58
N SER A 44 10.75 9.38 3.46
CA SER A 44 12.02 8.97 2.87
C SER A 44 13.24 9.20 3.77
N ARG A 45 13.18 10.16 4.71
CA ARG A 45 14.26 10.39 5.68
C ARG A 45 14.31 9.27 6.72
N ILE A 46 13.17 9.02 7.38
CA ILE A 46 13.04 7.99 8.42
C ILE A 46 13.33 6.61 7.83
N ALA A 47 12.74 6.29 6.68
CA ALA A 47 12.96 4.99 6.03
C ALA A 47 14.40 4.83 5.52
N GLY A 48 15.04 5.92 5.08
CA GLY A 48 16.45 5.93 4.71
C GLY A 48 17.36 5.61 5.91
N GLU A 49 17.11 6.24 7.06
CA GLU A 49 17.84 5.96 8.31
C GLU A 49 17.66 4.51 8.77
N ILE A 50 16.42 4.00 8.78
CA ILE A 50 16.11 2.61 9.19
C ILE A 50 16.84 1.59 8.32
N LEU A 51 16.90 1.84 7.00
CA LEU A 51 17.45 0.90 6.04
C LEU A 51 18.92 1.17 5.68
N GLY A 52 19.55 2.18 6.29
CA GLY A 52 20.95 2.54 6.01
C GLY A 52 21.18 3.02 4.56
N MET A 53 20.21 3.75 3.98
CA MET A 53 20.28 4.26 2.60
C MET A 53 19.93 5.74 2.52
N THR A 54 20.31 6.39 1.41
CA THR A 54 19.93 7.79 1.20
C THR A 54 18.42 7.93 0.92
N PRO A 55 17.79 9.04 1.31
CA PRO A 55 16.37 9.30 1.02
C PRO A 55 16.05 9.20 -0.48
N GLU A 56 16.97 9.66 -1.34
CA GLU A 56 16.86 9.60 -2.81
C GLU A 56 16.82 8.15 -3.31
N ALA A 57 17.73 7.31 -2.80
CA ALA A 57 17.79 5.90 -3.16
C ALA A 57 16.51 5.17 -2.73
N TYR A 58 16.02 5.45 -1.52
CA TYR A 58 14.76 4.92 -1.02
C TYR A 58 13.58 5.28 -1.93
N ARG A 59 13.41 6.57 -2.27
CA ARG A 59 12.32 7.03 -3.16
C ARG A 59 12.38 6.36 -4.52
N GLN A 60 13.59 6.23 -5.09
CA GLN A 60 13.76 5.61 -6.39
C GLN A 60 13.45 4.10 -6.36
N LYS A 61 13.93 3.37 -5.34
CA LYS A 61 13.62 1.95 -5.15
C LYS A 61 12.12 1.74 -4.94
N LEU A 62 11.49 2.49 -4.04
CA LEU A 62 10.05 2.41 -3.76
C LEU A 62 9.20 2.62 -5.03
N SER A 63 9.54 3.63 -5.84
CA SER A 63 8.86 3.89 -7.11
C SER A 63 8.97 2.70 -8.09
N ARG A 64 10.16 2.10 -8.21
CA ARG A 64 10.37 0.91 -9.07
C ARG A 64 9.57 -0.29 -8.58
N ILE A 65 9.56 -0.53 -7.26
CA ILE A 65 8.81 -1.63 -6.65
C ILE A 65 7.31 -1.45 -6.87
N ARG A 66 6.76 -0.25 -6.63
CA ARG A 66 5.34 0.05 -6.89
C ARG A 66 4.96 -0.20 -8.35
N ARG A 67 5.81 0.17 -9.31
CA ARG A 67 5.59 -0.13 -10.72
C ARG A 67 5.54 -1.62 -11.01
N LYS A 68 6.50 -2.38 -10.46
CA LYS A 68 6.54 -3.84 -10.59
C LYS A 68 5.27 -4.49 -10.02
N VAL A 69 4.78 -4.00 -8.88
CA VAL A 69 3.52 -4.48 -8.28
C VAL A 69 2.31 -4.10 -9.15
N ALA A 70 2.28 -2.87 -9.68
CA ALA A 70 1.20 -2.36 -10.52
C ALA A 70 1.02 -3.18 -11.80
N GLU A 71 2.07 -3.79 -12.36
CA GLU A 71 1.94 -4.64 -13.55
C GLU A 71 1.02 -5.86 -13.31
N PHE A 72 1.03 -6.41 -12.07
CA PHE A 72 0.31 -7.63 -11.74
C PHE A 72 -1.00 -7.39 -10.98
N CYS A 73 -1.11 -6.32 -10.19
CA CYS A 73 -2.24 -6.10 -9.29
C CYS A 73 -3.16 -4.98 -9.78
N GLY A 74 -4.46 -5.28 -9.94
CA GLY A 74 -5.46 -4.29 -10.34
C GLY A 74 -5.65 -3.15 -9.34
N LEU A 75 -5.49 -3.42 -8.03
CA LEU A 75 -5.58 -2.40 -6.99
C LEU A 75 -4.45 -1.37 -7.06
N ALA A 76 -3.33 -1.72 -7.69
CA ALA A 76 -2.19 -0.84 -7.89
C ALA A 76 -2.15 -0.22 -9.31
N GLY A 77 -3.22 -0.34 -10.09
CA GLY A 77 -3.31 0.19 -11.47
C GLY A 77 -3.08 -0.83 -12.58
N GLY A 78 -2.98 -2.11 -12.24
CA GLY A 78 -2.82 -3.20 -13.20
C GLY A 78 -4.11 -3.69 -13.86
N ARG A 79 -3.98 -4.71 -14.71
CA ARG A 79 -5.12 -5.31 -15.46
C ARG A 79 -5.82 -6.44 -14.73
N CYS A 80 -5.27 -6.94 -13.62
CA CYS A 80 -5.83 -8.09 -12.92
C CYS A 80 -7.14 -7.75 -12.20
N SER A 81 -8.17 -8.58 -12.37
CA SER A 81 -9.43 -8.48 -11.63
C SER A 81 -9.69 -9.79 -10.91
N CYS A 82 -9.65 -9.76 -9.56
CA CYS A 82 -9.87 -10.96 -8.73
C CYS A 82 -11.21 -11.63 -9.06
N LYS A 83 -12.28 -10.85 -9.13
CA LYS A 83 -13.63 -11.26 -9.56
C LYS A 83 -13.66 -12.11 -10.82
N LYS A 84 -12.92 -11.69 -11.86
CA LYS A 84 -12.88 -12.41 -13.14
C LYS A 84 -11.98 -13.66 -13.09
N ARG A 85 -11.04 -13.73 -12.13
CA ARG A 85 -10.03 -14.79 -12.04
C ARG A 85 -10.39 -15.90 -11.05
N VAL A 86 -11.42 -15.75 -10.23
CA VAL A 86 -11.85 -16.77 -9.24
C VAL A 86 -11.98 -18.17 -9.86
N ASN A 87 -12.73 -18.30 -10.96
CA ASN A 87 -12.93 -19.62 -11.59
C ASN A 87 -11.62 -20.23 -12.10
N TYR A 88 -10.72 -19.42 -12.65
CA TYR A 88 -9.40 -19.87 -13.10
C TYR A 88 -8.50 -20.28 -11.92
N ALA A 89 -8.53 -19.51 -10.83
CA ALA A 89 -7.80 -19.83 -9.62
C ALA A 89 -8.27 -21.13 -8.96
N ILE A 90 -9.57 -21.43 -9.02
CA ILE A 90 -10.13 -22.72 -8.57
C ILE A 90 -9.65 -23.85 -9.48
N ALA A 91 -9.76 -23.67 -10.80
CA ALA A 91 -9.37 -24.68 -11.78
C ALA A 91 -7.86 -25.02 -11.74
N THR A 92 -7.03 -24.04 -11.38
CA THR A 92 -5.58 -24.21 -11.21
C THR A 92 -5.19 -24.62 -9.77
N HIS A 93 -6.17 -24.93 -8.92
CA HIS A 93 -5.95 -25.30 -7.51
C HIS A 93 -5.20 -24.27 -6.66
N ARG A 94 -5.18 -23.00 -7.10
CA ARG A 94 -4.60 -21.89 -6.32
C ARG A 94 -5.44 -21.53 -5.10
N ILE A 95 -6.76 -21.70 -5.20
CA ILE A 95 -7.71 -21.55 -4.09
C ILE A 95 -8.66 -22.75 -4.09
N ASN A 96 -9.10 -23.16 -2.91
CA ASN A 96 -10.03 -24.28 -2.76
C ASN A 96 -11.38 -23.78 -2.20
N PRO A 97 -12.48 -23.82 -2.98
CA PRO A 97 -13.79 -23.39 -2.49
C PRO A 97 -14.28 -24.15 -1.26
N LYS A 98 -13.86 -25.39 -1.07
CA LYS A 98 -14.26 -26.21 0.10
C LYS A 98 -13.41 -25.93 1.33
N ARG A 99 -12.27 -25.25 1.18
CA ARG A 99 -11.30 -24.97 2.24
C ARG A 99 -10.61 -23.63 1.97
N LEU A 100 -11.15 -22.58 2.57
CA LEU A 100 -10.60 -21.23 2.49
C LEU A 100 -9.45 -21.12 3.50
N GLU A 101 -8.22 -21.24 3.00
CA GLU A 101 -7.01 -21.30 3.83
C GLU A 101 -6.73 -19.95 4.48
N TYR A 102 -6.85 -18.87 3.71
CA TYR A 102 -6.53 -17.52 4.20
C TYR A 102 -7.63 -16.97 5.13
N GLN A 103 -8.90 -17.23 4.82
CA GLN A 103 -10.00 -16.87 5.72
C GLN A 103 -9.99 -17.64 7.05
N ALA A 104 -9.37 -18.83 7.09
CA ALA A 104 -9.24 -19.65 8.29
C ALA A 104 -7.92 -19.39 9.07
N LEU A 105 -7.06 -18.49 8.59
CA LEU A 105 -5.84 -18.12 9.31
C LEU A 105 -6.20 -17.44 10.63
N SER A 106 -5.75 -18.03 11.74
CA SER A 106 -5.87 -17.46 13.08
C SER A 106 -4.50 -17.39 13.74
N THR A 107 -4.30 -16.32 14.50
CA THR A 107 -3.13 -16.11 15.36
C THR A 107 -3.63 -15.62 16.72
N ASP A 108 -3.15 -16.25 17.81
CA ASP A 108 -3.50 -15.88 19.19
C ASP A 108 -5.01 -15.80 19.46
N GLY A 109 -5.79 -16.72 18.85
CA GLY A 109 -7.23 -16.82 19.06
C GLY A 109 -8.07 -15.81 18.27
N MET A 110 -7.46 -14.93 17.48
CA MET A 110 -8.14 -13.97 16.60
C MET A 110 -7.90 -14.32 15.13
N GLN A 111 -8.92 -14.13 14.28
CA GLN A 111 -8.77 -14.42 12.86
C GLN A 111 -7.94 -13.32 12.19
N ALA A 112 -7.11 -13.68 11.20
CA ALA A 112 -6.29 -12.75 10.44
C ALA A 112 -7.12 -11.61 9.81
N ARG A 113 -8.38 -11.91 9.45
CA ARG A 113 -9.34 -10.93 8.94
C ARG A 113 -9.63 -9.81 9.93
N ASP A 114 -9.70 -10.12 11.23
CA ASP A 114 -10.08 -9.16 12.26
C ASP A 114 -8.94 -8.16 12.46
N TYR A 115 -7.68 -8.63 12.41
CA TYR A 115 -6.50 -7.78 12.39
C TYR A 115 -6.46 -6.88 11.15
N MET A 116 -6.73 -7.42 9.96
CA MET A 116 -6.76 -6.61 8.73
C MET A 116 -7.84 -5.52 8.81
N GLN A 117 -9.04 -5.87 9.28
CA GLN A 117 -10.12 -4.89 9.45
C GLN A 117 -9.76 -3.80 10.44
N ALA A 118 -9.13 -4.15 11.57
CA ALA A 118 -8.66 -3.16 12.53
C ALA A 118 -7.59 -2.23 11.93
N MET A 119 -6.65 -2.76 11.14
CA MET A 119 -5.64 -1.96 10.44
C MET A 119 -6.27 -1.01 9.40
N GLU A 120 -7.26 -1.47 8.64
CA GLU A 120 -7.99 -0.63 7.68
C GLU A 120 -8.72 0.52 8.39
N GLN A 121 -9.41 0.25 9.51
CA GLN A 121 -10.07 1.28 10.31
C GLN A 121 -9.07 2.33 10.85
N VAL A 122 -7.88 1.90 11.26
CA VAL A 122 -6.82 2.81 11.69
C VAL A 122 -6.31 3.66 10.53
N ASP A 123 -6.12 3.09 9.33
CA ASP A 123 -5.70 3.86 8.15
C ASP A 123 -6.76 4.90 7.75
N ASP A 124 -8.05 4.53 7.75
CA ASP A 124 -9.16 5.45 7.50
C ASP A 124 -9.17 6.62 8.49
N CYS A 125 -8.96 6.34 9.78
CA CYS A 125 -8.84 7.38 10.79
C CYS A 125 -7.62 8.29 10.57
N SER A 126 -6.50 7.72 10.11
CA SER A 126 -5.29 8.49 9.81
C SER A 126 -5.51 9.48 8.67
N VAL A 127 -6.30 9.10 7.66
CA VAL A 127 -6.67 9.96 6.52
C VAL A 127 -7.47 11.14 7.03
N VAL A 128 -8.52 10.89 7.82
CA VAL A 128 -9.33 11.96 8.44
C VAL A 128 -8.45 12.93 9.22
N PHE A 129 -7.52 12.40 10.04
CA PHE A 129 -6.62 13.23 10.83
C PHE A 129 -5.67 14.08 9.95
N SER A 130 -5.14 13.52 8.87
CA SER A 130 -4.27 14.23 7.94
C SER A 130 -4.99 15.32 7.14
N GLU A 131 -6.29 15.15 6.91
CA GLU A 131 -7.15 16.10 6.21
C GLU A 131 -7.75 17.18 7.13
N LEU A 132 -7.59 17.04 8.45
CA LEU A 132 -8.06 18.05 9.40
C LEU A 132 -7.35 19.40 9.17
N PRO A 133 -8.10 20.51 8.99
CA PRO A 133 -7.55 21.83 8.68
C PRO A 133 -6.52 22.35 9.69
N MET A 134 -6.59 21.86 10.93
CA MET A 134 -5.75 22.29 12.04
C MET A 134 -4.30 21.78 11.97
N TYR A 135 -4.04 20.73 11.19
CA TYR A 135 -2.68 20.17 11.00
C TYR A 135 -2.09 20.48 9.61
N GLY A 136 -2.91 20.97 8.68
CA GLY A 136 -2.46 21.43 7.37
C GLY A 136 -1.87 22.83 7.41
N VAL A 137 -0.95 23.14 6.47
CA VAL A 137 -0.48 24.51 6.25
C VAL A 137 -1.69 25.40 5.92
N THR A 138 -1.97 26.40 6.77
CA THR A 138 -3.11 27.30 6.56
C THR A 138 -3.03 28.00 5.21
N GLN A 139 -4.18 28.39 4.65
CA GLN A 139 -4.23 29.11 3.37
C GLN A 139 -3.37 30.38 3.41
N THR A 140 -3.38 31.10 4.53
CA THR A 140 -2.53 32.27 4.78
C THR A 140 -1.04 31.92 4.72
N THR A 141 -0.62 30.81 5.32
CA THR A 141 0.79 30.37 5.26
C THR A 141 1.18 29.92 3.86
N LYS A 142 0.30 29.27 3.10
CA LYS A 142 0.53 28.93 1.68
C LYS A 142 0.71 30.18 0.82
N GLU A 143 -0.12 31.18 1.01
CA GLU A 143 -0.05 32.46 0.30
C GLU A 143 1.23 33.22 0.66
N MET A 144 1.59 33.25 1.95
CA MET A 144 2.85 33.86 2.42
C MET A 144 4.08 33.18 1.81
N LEU A 145 4.15 31.83 1.84
CA LEU A 145 5.26 31.07 1.28
C LEU A 145 5.34 31.22 -0.25
N SER A 146 4.20 31.22 -0.93
CA SER A 146 4.14 31.43 -2.38
C SER A 146 4.57 32.85 -2.76
N GLY A 147 4.15 33.86 -1.99
CA GLY A 147 4.58 35.24 -2.15
C GLY A 147 6.08 35.41 -1.94
N PHE A 148 6.65 34.76 -0.92
CA PHE A 148 8.09 34.75 -0.68
C PHE A 148 8.86 34.11 -1.84
N LEU A 149 8.43 32.92 -2.32
CA LEU A 149 9.11 32.20 -3.42
C LEU A 149 9.11 32.97 -4.75
N ASN A 150 8.12 33.85 -4.94
CA ASN A 150 7.96 34.72 -6.11
C ASN A 150 8.54 36.13 -5.92
N SER A 151 9.08 36.44 -4.74
CA SER A 151 9.68 37.75 -4.46
C SER A 151 11.07 37.87 -5.11
N GLU A 152 11.46 39.11 -5.43
CA GLU A 152 12.80 39.42 -5.96
C GLU A 152 13.92 38.96 -5.02
N LEU A 153 13.68 38.92 -3.71
CA LEU A 153 14.58 38.40 -2.69
C LEU A 153 14.90 36.91 -2.91
N CYS A 154 13.89 36.10 -3.21
CA CYS A 154 14.10 34.67 -3.46
C CYS A 154 14.78 34.42 -4.81
N THR A 155 14.55 35.29 -5.81
CA THR A 155 15.23 35.23 -7.11
C THR A 155 16.73 35.49 -6.99
N TYR A 156 17.13 36.43 -6.12
CA TYR A 156 18.54 36.67 -5.80
C TYR A 156 19.20 35.46 -5.14
N ILE A 157 18.52 34.81 -4.19
CA ILE A 157 19.04 33.62 -3.48
C ILE A 157 19.17 32.40 -4.41
N LYS A 158 18.26 32.24 -5.39
CA LYS A 158 18.32 31.13 -6.36
C LYS A 158 19.41 31.29 -7.42
N ASN A 159 19.87 32.52 -7.65
CA ASN A 159 20.85 32.88 -8.68
C ASN A 159 22.25 33.21 -8.10
N ALA A 160 22.43 33.04 -6.79
CA ALA A 160 23.73 33.08 -6.10
C ALA A 160 24.32 31.67 -6.01
#